data_AF-A0A553NCV3-F1
#
_entry.id   AF-A0A553NCV3-F1
#
_cell.length_a   1.000
_cell.length_b   1.000
_cell.length_c   1.000
_cell.angle_alpha   90.00
_cell.angle_beta   90.00
_cell.angle_gamma   90.00
#
_symmetry.space_group_name_H-M   'P 1'
#
loop_
_entity.id
_entity.type
_entity.pdbx_description
1 polymer ?
#
loop_
_entity_poly.entity_id
_entity_poly.type
_entity_poly.pdbx_seq_one_letter_code
_entity_poly.pdbx_strand_id
1 'polypeptide(L)'
;MPRPYRNKIVPRQISDIGAFIFVTIMMPLTFAYEVKIVLPDLYEDSPIFHYFHISMGSILLFNILGNFWQLWLTDTSTRHVILPSVIKQKWDFCASCEAVQPPRAWHCSVCGICVLKREHHCMFVGYCIGHRNHRYFCMFLFYMWLGVCYCTFFNTKFLQTQMTFTWNILPKFIFPLISLITFDMSWLQVYIFFWSAHFAAMLLCTVLLLYHSNLVLQGRTTHENNTRKNAYNLGWKQNLTEVFGEKWKRAMMFPFIASKLPHDGVNWDTRDSWHLNGPKSR
;
A
#
# COMPACT_ATOMS: atom_id res chain seq x y z
N MET A 1 -6.06 -16.93 -17.03
CA MET A 1 -4.69 -16.74 -17.53
C MET A 1 -3.75 -16.60 -16.34
N PRO A 2 -2.58 -17.27 -16.33
CA PRO A 2 -1.56 -17.04 -15.32
C PRO A 2 -1.12 -15.57 -15.33
N ARG A 3 -0.79 -15.02 -14.15
CA ARG A 3 -0.43 -13.60 -14.03
C ARG A 3 0.97 -13.39 -14.61
N PRO A 4 1.18 -12.39 -15.47
CA PRO A 4 2.52 -12.10 -15.97
C PRO A 4 3.39 -11.59 -14.82
N TYR A 5 4.58 -12.19 -14.69
CA TYR A 5 5.60 -11.79 -13.74
C TYR A 5 6.56 -10.78 -14.38
N ARG A 6 7.03 -9.82 -13.57
CA ARG A 6 7.92 -8.75 -14.02
C ARG A 6 9.34 -9.29 -14.27
N ASN A 7 9.89 -9.05 -15.47
CA ASN A 7 11.24 -9.50 -15.86
C ASN A 7 12.41 -8.65 -15.31
N LYS A 8 12.18 -7.39 -14.89
CA LYS A 8 13.23 -6.50 -14.35
C LYS A 8 12.83 -5.94 -12.99
N ILE A 9 13.32 -6.51 -11.90
CA ILE A 9 12.94 -6.22 -10.50
C ILE A 9 13.87 -5.16 -9.86
N VAL A 10 14.37 -4.19 -10.64
CA VAL A 10 15.27 -3.15 -10.08
C VAL A 10 14.50 -1.83 -9.91
N PRO A 11 14.59 -1.17 -8.73
CA PRO A 11 14.07 0.18 -8.53
C PRO A 11 14.81 1.18 -9.44
N ARG A 12 14.16 2.29 -9.84
CA ARG A 12 14.74 3.21 -10.83
C ARG A 12 15.19 4.54 -10.23
N GLN A 13 14.53 5.01 -9.17
CA GLN A 13 14.90 6.22 -8.45
C GLN A 13 15.49 5.88 -7.07
N ILE A 14 16.28 6.80 -6.51
CA ILE A 14 16.84 6.66 -5.15
C ILE A 14 15.73 6.50 -4.11
N SER A 15 14.63 7.24 -4.27
CA SER A 15 13.42 7.11 -3.45
C SER A 15 12.82 5.70 -3.54
N ASP A 16 12.79 5.09 -4.73
CA ASP A 16 12.29 3.73 -4.92
C ASP A 16 13.18 2.70 -4.20
N ILE A 17 14.51 2.89 -4.24
CA ILE A 17 15.47 2.04 -3.51
C ILE A 17 15.25 2.19 -2.00
N GLY A 18 15.13 3.43 -1.51
CA GLY A 18 14.88 3.72 -0.11
C GLY A 18 13.59 3.06 0.40
N ALA A 19 12.50 3.16 -0.37
CA ALA A 19 11.24 2.50 -0.04
C ALA A 19 11.34 0.97 -0.04
N PHE A 20 12.05 0.40 -1.02
CA PHE A 20 12.26 -1.04 -1.07
C PHE A 20 13.05 -1.54 0.14
N ILE A 21 14.15 -0.88 0.50
CA ILE A 21 14.97 -1.18 1.68
C ILE A 21 14.13 -1.02 2.96
N PHE A 22 13.37 0.07 3.06
CA PHE A 22 12.51 0.33 4.22
C PHE A 22 11.53 -0.81 4.46
N VAL A 23 10.78 -1.22 3.43
CA VAL A 23 9.78 -2.29 3.58
C VAL A 23 10.44 -3.66 3.81
N THR A 24 11.51 -3.98 3.09
CA THR A 24 12.10 -5.34 3.13
C THR A 24 13.08 -5.58 4.27
N ILE A 25 13.70 -4.53 4.81
CA ILE A 25 14.73 -4.63 5.85
C ILE A 25 14.31 -3.90 7.13
N MET A 26 13.92 -2.62 7.04
CA MET A 26 13.61 -1.85 8.25
C MET A 26 12.36 -2.37 8.97
N MET A 27 11.32 -2.82 8.26
CA MET A 27 10.13 -3.38 8.91
C MET A 27 10.39 -4.68 9.70
N PRO A 28 11.11 -5.68 9.17
CA PRO A 28 11.55 -6.82 9.99
C PRO A 28 12.39 -6.41 11.20
N LEU A 29 13.23 -5.39 11.08
CA LEU A 29 14.01 -4.87 12.21
C LEU A 29 13.12 -4.19 13.26
N THR A 30 12.12 -3.41 12.85
CA THR A 30 11.09 -2.87 13.75
C THR A 30 10.38 -3.99 14.49
N PHE A 31 9.95 -5.04 13.79
CA PHE A 31 9.34 -6.20 14.44
C PHE A 31 10.29 -6.87 15.46
N ALA A 32 11.57 -7.02 15.11
CA ALA A 32 12.56 -7.55 16.04
C ALA A 32 12.74 -6.65 17.28
N TYR A 33 12.70 -5.33 17.11
CA TYR A 33 12.70 -4.37 18.22
C TYR A 33 11.48 -4.55 19.14
N GLU A 34 10.27 -4.66 18.58
CA GLU A 34 9.05 -4.88 19.36
C GLU A 34 9.14 -6.19 20.18
N VAL A 35 9.62 -7.28 19.56
CA VAL A 35 9.70 -8.60 20.21
C VAL A 35 10.81 -8.67 21.27
N LYS A 36 11.94 -7.99 21.07
CA LYS A 36 13.10 -8.11 21.96
C LYS A 36 13.15 -7.04 23.05
N ILE A 37 12.50 -5.90 22.86
CA ILE A 37 12.61 -4.75 23.78
C ILE A 37 11.25 -4.43 24.39
N VAL A 38 10.23 -4.20 23.56
CA VAL A 38 8.94 -3.67 24.01
C VAL A 38 8.08 -4.74 24.68
N LEU A 39 7.86 -5.89 24.04
CA LEU A 39 6.99 -6.95 24.56
C LEU A 39 7.52 -7.64 25.83
N PRO A 40 8.83 -7.87 26.02
CA PRO A 40 9.34 -8.41 27.27
C PRO A 40 9.09 -7.49 28.47
N ASP A 41 9.28 -6.17 28.31
CA ASP A 41 9.02 -5.18 29.37
C ASP A 41 7.54 -5.14 29.78
N LEU A 42 6.63 -5.23 28.80
CA LEU A 42 5.19 -5.14 29.06
C LEU A 42 4.54 -6.44 29.54
N TYR A 43 5.12 -7.60 29.23
CA TYR A 43 4.51 -8.91 29.48
C TYR A 43 5.46 -9.91 30.16
N GLU A 44 6.40 -9.43 30.98
CA GLU A 44 7.36 -10.27 31.71
C GLU A 44 6.66 -11.40 32.49
N ASP A 45 5.60 -11.05 33.23
CA ASP A 45 4.82 -12.00 34.05
C ASP A 45 3.75 -12.79 33.27
N SER A 46 3.60 -12.54 31.97
CA SER A 46 2.46 -13.00 31.18
C SER A 46 2.90 -13.66 29.86
N PRO A 47 3.51 -14.86 29.92
CA PRO A 47 4.05 -15.54 28.74
C PRO A 47 3.00 -15.83 27.67
N ILE A 48 1.75 -16.12 28.06
CA ILE A 48 0.65 -16.36 27.11
C ILE A 48 0.40 -15.11 26.25
N PHE A 49 0.32 -13.94 26.87
CA PHE A 49 0.11 -12.67 26.15
C PHE A 49 1.34 -12.29 25.32
N HIS A 50 2.54 -12.55 25.84
CA HIS A 50 3.79 -12.35 25.10
C HIS A 50 3.80 -13.12 23.77
N TYR A 51 3.57 -14.44 23.80
CA TYR A 51 3.52 -15.26 22.59
C TYR A 51 2.33 -14.92 21.68
N PHE A 52 1.18 -14.56 22.25
CA PHE A 52 0.02 -14.10 21.48
C PHE A 52 0.39 -12.86 20.65
N HIS A 53 1.01 -11.84 21.25
CA HIS A 53 1.38 -10.62 20.55
C HIS A 53 2.50 -10.83 19.52
N ILE A 54 3.46 -11.74 19.78
CA ILE A 54 4.43 -12.19 18.78
C ILE A 54 3.73 -12.81 17.57
N SER A 55 2.75 -13.69 17.80
CA SER A 55 2.00 -14.34 16.72
C SER A 55 1.22 -13.33 15.87
N MET A 56 0.56 -12.37 16.52
CA MET A 56 -0.19 -11.31 15.85
C MET A 56 0.74 -10.39 15.03
N GLY A 57 1.86 -9.96 15.62
CA GLY A 57 2.87 -9.18 14.91
C GLY A 57 3.46 -9.92 13.70
N SER A 58 3.67 -11.25 13.83
CA SER A 58 4.13 -12.09 12.72
C SER A 58 3.11 -12.17 11.58
N ILE A 59 1.82 -12.28 11.90
CA ILE A 59 0.72 -12.27 10.90
C ILE A 59 0.67 -10.92 10.18
N LEU A 60 0.81 -9.81 10.91
CA LEU A 60 0.86 -8.46 10.32
C LEU A 60 2.06 -8.31 9.39
N LEU A 61 3.27 -8.65 9.85
CA LEU A 61 4.49 -8.57 9.06
C LEU A 61 4.41 -9.44 7.80
N PHE A 62 3.90 -10.66 7.92
CA PHE A 62 3.68 -11.56 6.79
C PHE A 62 2.76 -10.93 5.74
N ASN A 63 1.66 -10.30 6.15
CA ASN A 63 0.73 -9.66 5.23
C ASN A 63 1.32 -8.39 4.59
N ILE A 64 2.08 -7.59 5.34
CA ILE A 64 2.76 -6.41 4.82
C ILE A 64 3.76 -6.84 3.74
N LEU A 65 4.69 -7.74 4.07
CA LEU A 65 5.72 -8.20 3.14
C LEU A 65 5.12 -8.98 1.97
N GLY A 66 4.15 -9.85 2.23
CA GLY A 66 3.52 -10.66 1.18
C GLY A 66 2.76 -9.82 0.17
N ASN A 67 1.99 -8.81 0.60
CA ASN A 67 1.32 -7.88 -0.33
C ASN A 67 2.34 -7.01 -1.08
N PHE A 68 3.39 -6.54 -0.40
CA PHE A 68 4.47 -5.78 -1.04
C PHE A 68 5.17 -6.59 -2.14
N TRP A 69 5.56 -7.83 -1.87
CA TRP A 69 6.18 -8.71 -2.85
C TRP A 69 5.25 -8.98 -4.04
N GLN A 70 3.99 -9.28 -3.78
CA GLN A 70 3.04 -9.52 -4.85
C GLN A 70 2.76 -8.28 -5.70
N LEU A 71 2.77 -7.08 -5.09
CA LEU A 71 2.69 -5.82 -5.80
C LEU A 71 3.86 -5.65 -6.78
N TRP A 72 5.07 -5.96 -6.31
CA TRP A 72 6.32 -5.82 -7.06
C TRP A 72 6.49 -6.83 -8.19
N LEU A 73 6.04 -8.06 -7.96
CA LEU A 73 6.17 -9.17 -8.90
C LEU A 73 5.10 -9.13 -10.00
N THR A 74 3.96 -8.47 -9.75
CA THR A 74 2.84 -8.41 -10.70
C THR A 74 3.08 -7.37 -11.80
N ASP A 75 3.16 -7.82 -13.05
CA ASP A 75 3.25 -6.92 -14.20
C ASP A 75 1.88 -6.34 -14.57
N THR A 76 1.73 -5.03 -14.40
CA THR A 76 0.52 -4.26 -14.76
C THR A 76 0.66 -3.44 -16.06
N SER A 77 1.68 -3.72 -16.87
CA SER A 77 1.94 -3.07 -18.14
C SER A 77 0.99 -3.51 -19.26
N THR A 78 0.93 -2.71 -20.31
CA THR A 78 0.20 -3.03 -21.55
C THR A 78 0.88 -4.10 -22.40
N ARG A 79 2.13 -4.52 -22.10
CA ARG A 79 2.94 -5.42 -22.95
C ARG A 79 2.34 -6.81 -23.14
N HIS A 80 1.57 -7.28 -22.18
CA HIS A 80 0.96 -8.61 -22.17
C HIS A 80 -0.51 -8.60 -22.61
N VAL A 81 -0.89 -7.60 -23.39
CA VAL A 81 -2.26 -7.38 -23.84
C VAL A 81 -2.24 -7.17 -25.35
N ILE A 82 -3.14 -7.86 -26.06
CA ILE A 82 -3.33 -7.65 -27.48
C ILE A 82 -4.09 -6.34 -27.66
N LEU A 83 -3.42 -5.36 -28.26
CA LEU A 83 -4.00 -4.07 -28.58
C LEU A 83 -4.31 -4.00 -30.08
N PRO A 84 -5.45 -3.40 -30.48
CA PRO A 84 -5.75 -3.17 -31.89
C PRO A 84 -4.71 -2.26 -32.54
N SER A 85 -4.45 -2.46 -33.83
CA SER A 85 -3.59 -1.59 -34.64
C SER A 85 -4.24 -0.24 -34.97
N VAL A 86 -5.56 -0.12 -34.80
CA VAL A 86 -6.34 1.10 -35.04
C VAL A 86 -6.76 1.71 -33.71
N ILE A 87 -6.56 3.03 -33.57
CA ILE A 87 -7.00 3.81 -32.42
C ILE A 87 -8.52 3.86 -32.41
N LYS A 88 -9.13 3.25 -31.38
CA LYS A 88 -10.57 3.31 -31.14
C LYS A 88 -10.94 4.64 -30.46
N GLN A 89 -12.22 5.00 -30.46
CA GLN A 89 -12.71 6.17 -29.74
C GLN A 89 -12.32 6.10 -28.24
N LYS A 90 -11.77 7.20 -27.68
CA LYS A 90 -11.24 7.32 -26.30
C LYS A 90 -9.93 6.59 -26.01
N TRP A 91 -9.26 6.04 -27.04
CA TRP A 91 -7.90 5.52 -26.92
C TRP A 91 -6.91 6.61 -27.31
N ASP A 92 -5.77 6.62 -26.66
CA ASP A 92 -4.68 7.57 -26.92
C ASP A 92 -3.48 6.83 -27.56
N PHE A 93 -2.46 7.57 -28.00
CA PHE A 93 -1.21 7.01 -28.51
C PHE A 93 -0.04 7.43 -27.62
N CYS A 94 0.79 6.46 -27.22
CA CYS A 94 2.02 6.73 -26.49
C CYS A 94 3.20 6.86 -27.44
N ALA A 95 3.74 8.07 -27.59
CA ALA A 95 4.98 8.26 -28.36
C ALA A 95 6.16 7.47 -27.74
N SER A 96 6.33 7.49 -26.42
CA SER A 96 7.46 6.83 -25.74
C SER A 96 7.44 5.30 -25.79
N CYS A 97 6.27 4.68 -25.98
CA CYS A 97 6.14 3.24 -26.11
C CYS A 97 5.78 2.80 -27.53
N GLU A 98 5.57 3.74 -28.44
CA GLU A 98 5.14 3.52 -29.83
C GLU A 98 3.93 2.57 -29.92
N ALA A 99 2.98 2.73 -29.00
CA ALA A 99 1.85 1.83 -28.85
C ALA A 99 0.58 2.60 -28.48
N VAL A 100 -0.57 2.06 -28.89
CA VAL A 100 -1.88 2.57 -28.49
C VAL A 100 -2.10 2.37 -26.99
N GLN A 101 -2.77 3.32 -26.35
CA GLN A 101 -3.10 3.32 -24.94
C GLN A 101 -4.61 3.09 -24.79
N PRO A 102 -5.04 1.98 -24.16
CA PRO A 102 -6.44 1.79 -23.87
C PRO A 102 -6.93 2.80 -22.82
N PRO A 103 -8.25 2.98 -22.67
CA PRO A 103 -8.81 3.88 -21.67
C PRO A 103 -8.24 3.60 -20.28
N ARG A 104 -7.96 4.69 -19.54
CA ARG A 104 -7.38 4.66 -18.18
C ARG A 104 -5.92 4.18 -18.12
N ALA A 105 -5.31 3.81 -19.24
CA ALA A 105 -3.88 3.51 -19.31
C ALA A 105 -3.09 4.74 -19.75
N TRP A 106 -1.92 4.96 -19.14
CA TRP A 106 -1.02 6.04 -19.55
C TRP A 106 0.43 5.73 -19.17
N HIS A 107 1.36 6.41 -19.84
CA HIS A 107 2.80 6.19 -19.68
C HIS A 107 3.31 6.70 -18.34
N CYS A 108 4.11 5.89 -17.65
CA CYS A 108 4.91 6.33 -16.52
C CYS A 108 6.35 6.52 -16.99
N SER A 109 6.84 7.76 -16.98
CA SER A 109 8.23 8.09 -17.35
C SER A 109 9.26 7.42 -16.43
N VAL A 110 8.96 7.32 -15.13
CA VAL A 110 9.83 6.64 -14.15
C VAL A 110 9.98 5.17 -14.51
N CYS A 111 8.86 4.44 -14.63
CA CYS A 111 8.88 3.02 -14.96
C CYS A 111 9.20 2.73 -16.45
N GLY A 112 9.13 3.74 -17.32
CA GLY A 112 9.36 3.61 -18.76
C GLY A 112 8.40 2.64 -19.46
N ILE A 113 7.15 2.58 -19.00
CA ILE A 113 6.11 1.67 -19.53
C ILE A 113 4.73 2.34 -19.48
N CYS A 114 3.84 1.92 -20.39
CA CYS A 114 2.41 2.16 -20.24
C CYS A 114 1.80 1.18 -19.24
N VAL A 115 1.02 1.71 -18.30
CA VAL A 115 0.42 0.93 -17.20
C VAL A 115 -1.10 0.92 -17.38
N LEU A 116 -1.71 -0.26 -17.32
CA LEU A 116 -3.17 -0.45 -17.39
C LEU A 116 -3.84 0.11 -16.13
N LYS A 117 -4.97 0.82 -16.26
CA LYS A 117 -5.67 1.53 -15.16
C LYS A 117 -4.67 2.16 -14.19
N ARG A 118 -3.80 3.01 -14.71
CA ARG A 118 -2.68 3.53 -13.92
C ARG A 118 -3.22 4.47 -12.85
N GLU A 119 -2.97 4.12 -11.59
CA GLU A 119 -3.18 5.00 -10.45
C GLU A 119 -2.08 6.06 -10.41
N HIS A 120 -0.88 5.65 -9.99
CA HIS A 120 0.28 6.51 -9.83
C HIS A 120 1.56 5.68 -9.73
N HIS A 121 2.70 6.35 -9.84
CA HIS A 121 3.98 5.76 -9.39
C HIS A 121 4.10 6.04 -7.91
N CYS A 122 4.10 5.01 -7.08
CA CYS A 122 4.07 5.17 -5.64
C CYS A 122 5.49 5.17 -5.08
N MET A 123 5.94 6.31 -4.57
CA MET A 123 7.28 6.44 -3.97
C MET A 123 7.46 5.59 -2.71
N PHE A 124 6.38 5.26 -1.99
CA PHE A 124 6.43 4.45 -0.76
C PHE A 124 6.58 2.95 -1.01
N VAL A 125 6.35 2.50 -2.24
CA VAL A 125 6.61 1.10 -2.63
C VAL A 125 7.64 0.99 -3.74
N GLY A 126 8.03 2.09 -4.40
CA GLY A 126 9.00 2.09 -5.48
C GLY A 126 8.52 1.48 -6.79
N TYR A 127 7.21 1.44 -7.03
CA TYR A 127 6.64 0.85 -8.25
C TYR A 127 5.30 1.48 -8.66
N CYS A 128 4.91 1.28 -9.93
CA CYS A 128 3.63 1.72 -10.45
C CYS A 128 2.48 0.85 -9.94
N ILE A 129 1.42 1.52 -9.50
CA ILE A 129 0.14 0.90 -9.14
C ILE A 129 -0.79 0.98 -10.35
N GLY A 130 -1.37 -0.15 -10.73
CA GLY A 130 -2.26 -0.28 -11.87
C GLY A 130 -3.23 -1.44 -11.72
N HIS A 131 -3.94 -1.76 -12.81
CA HIS A 131 -5.03 -2.73 -12.88
C HIS A 131 -4.76 -4.02 -12.10
N ARG A 132 -3.63 -4.67 -12.35
CA ARG A 132 -3.38 -6.04 -11.87
C ARG A 132 -2.84 -6.10 -10.44
N ASN A 133 -2.20 -5.03 -9.96
CA ASN A 133 -1.58 -4.98 -8.64
C ASN A 133 -2.27 -4.04 -7.64
N HIS A 134 -3.34 -3.34 -8.04
CA HIS A 134 -4.06 -2.40 -7.18
C HIS A 134 -4.52 -3.03 -5.86
N ARG A 135 -5.06 -4.26 -5.87
CA ARG A 135 -5.47 -4.95 -4.63
C ARG A 135 -4.33 -5.09 -3.62
N TYR A 136 -3.12 -5.35 -4.12
CA TYR A 136 -1.95 -5.56 -3.27
C TYR A 136 -1.50 -4.27 -2.64
N PHE A 137 -1.60 -3.17 -3.37
CA PHE A 137 -1.38 -1.84 -2.82
C PHE A 137 -2.39 -1.51 -1.71
N CYS A 138 -3.68 -1.74 -1.96
CA CYS A 138 -4.72 -1.50 -0.94
C CYS A 138 -4.49 -2.34 0.31
N MET A 139 -4.18 -3.63 0.17
CA MET A 139 -3.95 -4.48 1.33
C MET A 139 -2.63 -4.21 2.02
N PHE A 140 -1.55 -3.92 1.28
CA PHE A 140 -0.30 -3.44 1.86
C PHE A 140 -0.56 -2.21 2.75
N LEU A 141 -1.28 -1.21 2.23
CA LEU A 141 -1.59 0.01 2.98
C LEU A 141 -2.47 -0.26 4.22
N PHE A 142 -3.44 -1.15 4.12
CA PHE A 142 -4.30 -1.53 5.25
C PHE A 142 -3.51 -2.24 6.36
N TYR A 143 -2.70 -3.25 6.01
CA TYR A 143 -1.89 -3.96 7.00
C TYR A 143 -0.76 -3.10 7.56
N MET A 144 -0.21 -2.19 6.75
CA MET A 144 0.70 -1.15 7.22
C MET A 144 0.05 -0.27 8.28
N TRP A 145 -1.15 0.25 8.01
CA TRP A 145 -1.92 1.05 8.97
C TRP A 145 -2.20 0.28 10.27
N LEU A 146 -2.66 -0.97 10.18
CA LEU A 146 -2.85 -1.81 11.36
C LEU A 146 -1.55 -2.02 12.14
N GLY A 147 -0.45 -2.32 11.45
CA GLY A 147 0.87 -2.51 12.05
C GLY A 147 1.35 -1.28 12.81
N VAL A 148 1.28 -0.09 12.20
CA VAL A 148 1.71 1.14 12.87
C VAL A 148 0.78 1.53 14.02
N CYS A 149 -0.54 1.34 13.92
CA CYS A 149 -1.45 1.54 15.06
C CYS A 149 -1.07 0.61 16.24
N TYR A 150 -0.77 -0.65 15.93
CA TYR A 150 -0.37 -1.65 16.91
C TYR A 150 0.96 -1.26 17.58
N CYS A 151 2.01 -0.98 16.80
CA CYS A 151 3.30 -0.53 17.33
C CYS A 151 3.17 0.77 18.11
N THR A 152 2.42 1.77 17.64
CA THR A 152 2.21 3.03 18.38
C THR A 152 1.54 2.78 19.73
N PHE A 153 0.55 1.88 19.81
CA PHE A 153 -0.08 1.53 21.08
C PHE A 153 0.91 0.92 22.08
N PHE A 154 1.67 -0.09 21.67
CA PHE A 154 2.64 -0.75 22.56
C PHE A 154 3.82 0.15 22.93
N ASN A 155 4.37 0.91 21.98
CA ASN A 155 5.42 1.87 22.28
C ASN A 155 4.94 2.98 23.22
N THR A 156 3.65 3.37 23.16
CA THR A 156 3.09 4.34 24.13
C THR A 156 3.09 3.74 25.53
N LYS A 157 2.66 2.48 25.68
CA LYS A 157 2.67 1.78 26.96
C LYS A 157 4.08 1.58 27.50
N PHE A 158 5.01 1.19 26.65
CA PHE A 158 6.41 1.03 27.00
C PHE A 158 7.05 2.36 27.41
N LEU A 159 6.85 3.45 26.68
CA LEU A 159 7.39 4.75 27.11
C LEU A 159 6.86 5.21 28.47
N GLN A 160 5.64 4.81 28.85
CA GLN A 160 5.09 5.09 30.18
C GLN A 160 5.82 4.35 31.31
N THR A 161 6.47 3.21 31.03
CA THR A 161 7.30 2.49 32.01
C THR A 161 8.71 3.09 32.10
N GLN A 162 9.23 3.59 30.98
CA GLN A 162 10.60 4.10 30.88
C GLN A 162 10.76 5.56 31.33
N MET A 163 9.69 6.35 31.38
CA MET A 163 9.76 7.75 31.78
C MET A 163 8.47 8.28 32.40
N THR A 164 8.62 9.29 33.25
CA THR A 164 7.52 10.13 33.71
C THR A 164 7.38 11.36 32.82
N PHE A 165 6.15 11.66 32.38
CA PHE A 165 5.91 12.80 31.51
C PHE A 165 6.11 14.11 32.27
N THR A 166 6.98 14.97 31.74
CA THR A 166 7.17 16.34 32.20
C THR A 166 7.22 17.28 31.00
N TRP A 167 6.81 18.54 31.17
CA TRP A 167 6.78 19.53 30.08
C TRP A 167 8.16 19.76 29.44
N ASN A 168 9.24 19.53 30.19
CA ASN A 168 10.62 19.67 29.70
C ASN A 168 11.01 18.60 28.65
N ILE A 169 10.30 17.48 28.60
CA ILE A 169 10.56 16.39 27.64
C ILE A 169 9.82 16.66 26.31
N LEU A 170 8.84 17.56 26.28
CA LEU A 170 8.04 17.84 25.08
C LEU A 170 8.89 18.17 23.83
N PRO A 171 9.97 18.97 23.89
CA PRO A 171 10.82 19.22 22.73
C PRO A 171 11.45 17.95 22.12
N LYS A 172 11.73 16.93 22.96
CA LYS A 172 12.27 15.64 22.53
C LYS A 172 11.28 14.86 21.65
N PHE A 173 9.98 15.06 21.86
CA PHE A 173 8.92 14.45 21.03
C PHE A 173 8.66 15.22 19.73
N ILE A 174 8.75 16.55 19.76
CA ILE A 174 8.53 17.42 18.59
C ILE A 174 9.69 17.32 17.60
N PHE A 175 10.93 17.32 18.12
CA PHE A 175 12.15 17.24 17.32
C PHE A 175 13.00 16.02 17.72
N PRO A 176 12.50 14.79 17.51
CA PRO A 176 13.12 13.58 18.03
C PRO A 176 14.47 13.28 17.36
N LEU A 177 14.58 13.51 16.05
CA LEU A 177 15.83 13.29 15.31
C LEU A 177 16.93 14.28 15.71
N ILE A 178 16.58 15.56 15.82
CA ILE A 178 17.52 16.60 16.26
C ILE A 178 17.97 16.28 17.69
N SER A 179 17.02 15.99 18.58
CA SER A 179 17.32 15.66 19.98
C SER A 179 18.23 14.46 20.12
N LEU A 180 18.01 13.40 19.32
CA LEU A 180 18.88 12.24 19.29
C LEU A 180 20.30 12.58 18.85
N ILE A 181 20.47 13.36 17.78
CA ILE A 181 21.80 13.62 17.21
C ILE A 181 22.60 14.67 18.01
N THR A 182 21.94 15.70 18.58
CA THR A 182 22.65 16.87 19.14
C THR A 182 22.62 16.96 20.66
N PHE A 183 21.57 16.48 21.32
CA PHE A 183 21.30 16.80 22.73
C PHE A 183 21.38 15.59 23.66
N ASP A 184 20.96 14.41 23.21
CA ASP A 184 20.82 13.24 24.09
C ASP A 184 20.94 11.92 23.31
N MET A 185 22.05 11.21 23.49
CA MET A 185 22.30 9.88 22.89
C MET A 185 21.84 8.71 23.79
N SER A 186 21.02 8.97 24.81
CA SER A 186 20.51 7.93 25.70
C SER A 186 19.53 6.97 25.01
N TRP A 187 19.39 5.77 25.58
CA TRP A 187 18.39 4.79 25.15
C TRP A 187 16.96 5.33 25.22
N LEU A 188 16.66 6.18 26.22
CA LEU A 188 15.36 6.83 26.32
C LEU A 188 15.06 7.70 25.07
N GLN A 189 16.05 8.46 24.59
CA GLN A 189 15.87 9.27 23.39
C GLN A 189 15.69 8.40 22.13
N VAL A 190 16.34 7.23 22.07
CA VAL A 190 16.10 6.24 21.00
C VAL A 190 14.64 5.75 21.04
N TYR A 191 14.10 5.40 22.20
CA TYR A 191 12.71 4.96 22.34
C TYR A 191 11.71 6.06 21.95
N ILE A 192 11.97 7.31 22.36
CA ILE A 192 11.18 8.48 21.95
C ILE A 192 11.22 8.65 20.43
N PHE A 193 12.39 8.48 19.79
CA PHE A 193 12.51 8.56 18.35
C PHE A 193 11.68 7.48 17.63
N PHE A 194 11.76 6.23 18.05
CA PHE A 194 10.95 5.14 17.48
C PHE A 194 9.46 5.40 17.65
N TRP A 195 9.02 5.82 18.84
CA TRP A 195 7.62 6.17 19.08
C TRP A 195 7.15 7.32 18.18
N SER A 196 7.92 8.40 18.09
CA SER A 196 7.57 9.55 17.22
C SER A 196 7.52 9.17 15.75
N ALA A 197 8.44 8.31 15.28
CA ALA A 197 8.44 7.79 13.92
C ALA A 197 7.19 6.93 13.64
N HIS A 198 6.84 6.00 14.55
CA HIS A 198 5.63 5.19 14.42
C HIS A 198 4.35 6.03 14.48
N PHE A 199 4.29 7.02 15.38
CA PHE A 199 3.15 7.93 15.49
C PHE A 199 2.96 8.75 14.21
N ALA A 200 4.03 9.32 13.66
CA ALA A 200 4.00 10.04 12.38
C ALA A 200 3.55 9.12 11.23
N ALA A 201 4.09 7.89 11.18
CA ALA A 201 3.70 6.89 10.19
C ALA A 201 2.22 6.49 10.32
N MET A 202 1.69 6.38 11.54
CA MET A 202 0.28 6.11 11.81
C MET A 202 -0.63 7.21 11.25
N LEU A 203 -0.29 8.48 11.48
CA LEU A 203 -1.05 9.61 10.94
C LEU A 203 -1.02 9.61 9.41
N LEU A 204 0.16 9.46 8.81
CA LEU A 204 0.32 9.40 7.34
C LEU A 204 -0.46 8.23 6.72
N CYS A 205 -0.32 7.03 7.28
CA CYS A 205 -1.02 5.84 6.78
C CYS A 205 -2.54 5.98 6.92
N THR A 206 -3.03 6.64 7.98
CA THR A 206 -4.46 6.91 8.15
C THR A 206 -5.00 7.77 7.02
N VAL A 207 -4.33 8.89 6.71
CA VAL A 207 -4.74 9.79 5.63
C VAL A 207 -4.72 9.08 4.27
N LEU A 208 -3.64 8.35 3.98
CA LEU A 208 -3.51 7.60 2.73
C LEU A 208 -4.56 6.50 2.59
N LEU A 209 -4.84 5.76 3.66
CA LEU A 209 -5.83 4.68 3.66
C LEU A 209 -7.23 5.23 3.39
N LEU A 210 -7.63 6.31 4.07
CA LEU A 210 -8.92 6.95 3.85
C LEU A 210 -9.05 7.49 2.42
N TYR A 211 -8.01 8.14 1.91
CA TYR A 211 -7.97 8.68 0.56
C TYR A 211 -8.16 7.58 -0.50
N HIS A 212 -7.35 6.53 -0.46
CA HIS A 212 -7.43 5.45 -1.44
C HIS A 212 -8.69 4.59 -1.28
N SER A 213 -9.18 4.40 -0.05
CA SER A 213 -10.46 3.71 0.17
C SER A 213 -11.61 4.46 -0.50
N ASN A 214 -11.65 5.79 -0.36
CA ASN A 214 -12.65 6.61 -1.02
C ASN A 214 -12.53 6.54 -2.56
N LEU A 215 -11.32 6.56 -3.12
CA LEU A 215 -11.13 6.39 -4.57
C LEU A 215 -11.64 5.04 -5.07
N VAL A 216 -11.31 3.96 -4.37
CA VAL A 216 -11.79 2.62 -4.69
C VAL A 216 -13.31 2.55 -4.61
N LEU A 217 -13.93 3.07 -3.56
CA LEU A 217 -15.39 3.08 -3.40
C LEU A 217 -16.10 3.89 -4.50
N GLN A 218 -15.44 4.92 -5.04
CA GLN A 218 -15.95 5.73 -6.15
C GLN A 218 -15.57 5.20 -7.54
N GLY A 219 -14.80 4.12 -7.65
CA GLY A 219 -14.37 3.54 -8.92
C GLY A 219 -13.37 4.40 -9.70
N ARG A 220 -12.69 5.35 -9.03
CA ARG A 220 -11.80 6.35 -9.64
C ARG A 220 -10.34 6.02 -9.42
N THR A 221 -9.50 6.41 -10.37
CA THR A 221 -8.07 6.57 -10.14
C THR A 221 -7.73 7.95 -9.57
N THR A 222 -6.54 8.12 -9.00
CA THR A 222 -6.04 9.44 -8.57
C THR A 222 -6.11 10.48 -9.70
N HIS A 223 -5.71 10.12 -10.92
CA HIS A 223 -5.76 11.01 -12.09
C HIS A 223 -7.20 11.38 -12.47
N GLU A 224 -8.12 10.41 -12.46
CA GLU A 224 -9.53 10.64 -12.76
C GLU A 224 -10.19 11.55 -11.72
N ASN A 225 -9.84 11.40 -10.44
CA ASN A 225 -10.32 12.28 -9.39
C ASN A 225 -9.83 13.73 -9.57
N ASN A 226 -8.55 13.91 -9.91
CA ASN A 226 -7.96 15.22 -10.15
C ASN A 226 -8.54 15.91 -11.40
N THR A 227 -8.94 15.13 -12.40
CA THR A 227 -9.61 15.62 -13.63
C THR A 227 -11.13 15.63 -13.52
N ARG A 228 -11.69 15.35 -12.32
CA ARG A 228 -13.13 15.31 -12.04
C ARG A 228 -13.94 14.37 -12.96
N LYS A 229 -13.33 13.29 -13.45
CA LYS A 229 -13.98 12.26 -14.26
C LYS A 229 -14.62 11.20 -13.36
N ASN A 230 -15.89 10.88 -13.60
CA ASN A 230 -16.66 9.91 -12.80
C ASN A 230 -17.35 8.84 -13.66
N ALA A 231 -16.75 8.48 -14.79
CA ALA A 231 -17.39 7.60 -15.77
C ALA A 231 -17.45 6.12 -15.33
N TYR A 232 -16.61 5.70 -14.39
CA TYR A 232 -16.40 4.28 -14.04
C TYR A 232 -16.91 3.91 -12.64
N ASN A 233 -17.80 4.72 -12.06
CA ASN A 233 -18.45 4.38 -10.80
C ASN A 233 -19.64 3.44 -11.06
N LEU A 234 -19.49 2.16 -10.72
CA LEU A 234 -20.48 1.11 -10.96
C LEU A 234 -21.27 0.73 -9.69
N GLY A 235 -21.09 1.49 -8.60
CA GLY A 235 -21.59 1.17 -7.26
C GLY A 235 -20.53 0.51 -6.39
N TRP A 236 -20.57 0.77 -5.08
CA TRP A 236 -19.48 0.44 -4.14
C TRP A 236 -19.06 -1.04 -4.17
N LYS A 237 -20.02 -1.97 -4.24
CA LYS A 237 -19.76 -3.43 -4.26
C LYS A 237 -19.07 -3.86 -5.56
N GLN A 238 -19.51 -3.30 -6.68
CA GLN A 238 -18.87 -3.58 -7.98
C GLN A 238 -17.48 -2.95 -8.02
N ASN A 239 -17.32 -1.71 -7.55
CA ASN A 239 -16.02 -1.04 -7.53
C ASN A 239 -14.99 -1.78 -6.65
N LEU A 240 -15.41 -2.38 -5.52
CA LEU A 240 -14.56 -3.29 -4.76
C LEU A 240 -14.19 -4.54 -5.56
N THR A 241 -15.16 -5.13 -6.26
CA THR A 241 -14.92 -6.31 -7.11
C THR A 241 -13.96 -5.98 -8.27
N GLU A 242 -13.99 -4.76 -8.80
CA GLU A 242 -13.05 -4.27 -9.82
C GLU A 242 -11.59 -4.22 -9.35
N VAL A 243 -11.37 -4.02 -8.05
CA VAL A 243 -10.02 -3.94 -7.47
C VAL A 243 -9.58 -5.30 -6.92
N PHE A 244 -10.43 -5.92 -6.11
CA PHE A 244 -10.08 -7.13 -5.35
C PHE A 244 -10.46 -8.44 -6.05
N GLY A 245 -11.24 -8.37 -7.12
CA GLY A 245 -11.71 -9.50 -7.93
C GLY A 245 -12.91 -10.25 -7.33
N GLU A 246 -13.36 -11.29 -8.01
CA GLU A 246 -14.56 -12.08 -7.69
C GLU A 246 -14.56 -12.64 -6.25
N LYS A 247 -13.38 -12.97 -5.70
CA LYS A 247 -13.20 -13.53 -4.36
C LYS A 247 -12.68 -12.49 -3.37
N TRP A 248 -13.13 -11.23 -3.48
CA TRP A 248 -12.56 -10.08 -2.77
C TRP A 248 -12.42 -10.28 -1.26
N LYS A 249 -13.43 -10.82 -0.56
CA LYS A 249 -13.38 -11.08 0.89
C LYS A 249 -12.17 -11.94 1.30
N ARG A 250 -11.90 -13.01 0.54
CA ARG A 250 -10.75 -13.90 0.79
C ARG A 250 -9.44 -13.24 0.38
N ALA A 251 -9.44 -12.52 -0.73
CA ALA A 251 -8.27 -11.81 -1.23
C ALA A 251 -7.77 -10.71 -0.27
N MET A 252 -8.64 -10.16 0.58
CA MET A 252 -8.25 -9.21 1.62
C MET A 252 -7.47 -9.86 2.77
N MET A 253 -7.73 -11.12 3.10
CA MET A 253 -7.12 -11.76 4.27
C MET A 253 -5.70 -12.30 4.03
N PHE A 254 -5.38 -12.68 2.79
CA PHE A 254 -4.10 -13.30 2.45
C PHE A 254 -3.59 -12.88 1.06
N PRO A 255 -2.32 -12.46 0.93
CA PRO A 255 -1.76 -11.95 -0.33
C PRO A 255 -1.69 -13.02 -1.44
N PHE A 256 -1.55 -14.29 -1.07
CA PHE A 256 -1.38 -15.37 -2.05
C PHE A 256 -2.71 -15.92 -2.60
N ILE A 257 -3.85 -15.46 -2.09
CA ILE A 257 -5.15 -15.90 -2.59
C ILE A 257 -5.41 -15.32 -3.98
N ALA A 258 -5.52 -16.21 -4.97
CA ALA A 258 -5.91 -15.85 -6.32
C ALA A 258 -7.36 -15.35 -6.33
N SER A 259 -7.55 -14.16 -6.90
CA SER A 259 -8.86 -13.59 -7.20
C SER A 259 -8.81 -13.10 -8.63
N LYS A 260 -9.77 -13.56 -9.44
CA LYS A 260 -9.88 -13.20 -10.85
C LYS A 260 -10.50 -11.81 -10.93
N LEU A 261 -9.87 -10.91 -11.69
CA LEU A 261 -10.43 -9.59 -11.96
C LEU A 261 -11.53 -9.72 -13.03
N PRO A 262 -12.64 -8.97 -12.91
CA PRO A 262 -13.75 -9.02 -13.86
C PRO A 262 -13.36 -8.42 -15.23
N HIS A 263 -12.50 -7.40 -15.26
CA HIS A 263 -12.02 -6.76 -16.48
C HIS A 263 -10.59 -7.16 -16.88
N ASP A 264 -10.31 -7.05 -18.18
CA ASP A 264 -9.01 -7.33 -18.82
C ASP A 264 -8.00 -6.18 -18.69
N GLY A 265 -8.46 -5.00 -18.25
CA GLY A 265 -7.68 -3.77 -18.12
C GLY A 265 -7.72 -2.86 -19.35
N VAL A 266 -8.40 -3.29 -20.41
CA VAL A 266 -8.49 -2.64 -21.73
C VAL A 266 -9.89 -2.10 -21.96
N ASN A 267 -10.88 -2.97 -21.76
CA ASN A 267 -12.28 -2.69 -21.96
C ASN A 267 -12.91 -2.46 -20.58
N TRP A 268 -13.59 -1.33 -20.44
CA TRP A 268 -14.14 -0.87 -19.17
C TRP A 268 -15.61 -0.56 -19.33
N ASP A 269 -16.44 -1.04 -18.40
CA ASP A 269 -17.81 -0.58 -18.29
C ASP A 269 -17.84 0.85 -17.74
N THR A 270 -18.60 1.71 -18.40
CA THR A 270 -18.96 3.01 -17.84
C THR A 270 -20.26 2.89 -17.07
N ARG A 271 -20.58 3.89 -16.25
CA ARG A 271 -21.86 3.99 -15.56
C ARG A 271 -23.03 3.79 -16.54
N ASP A 272 -22.95 4.40 -17.72
CA ASP A 272 -24.01 4.31 -18.73
C ASP A 272 -24.11 2.91 -19.35
N SER A 273 -22.99 2.27 -19.71
CA SER A 273 -23.02 0.88 -20.23
C SER A 273 -23.45 -0.12 -19.16
N TRP A 274 -23.10 0.13 -17.90
CA TRP A 274 -23.46 -0.70 -16.76
C TRP A 274 -24.94 -0.62 -16.40
N HIS A 275 -25.57 0.54 -16.51
CA HIS A 275 -27.03 0.65 -16.32
C HIS A 275 -27.82 -0.15 -17.37
N LEU A 276 -27.29 -0.26 -18.59
CA LEU A 276 -27.93 -0.98 -19.69
C LEU A 276 -27.68 -2.50 -19.62
N ASN A 277 -26.43 -2.90 -19.45
CA ASN A 277 -25.96 -4.27 -19.64
C ASN A 277 -25.46 -4.93 -18.35
N GLY A 278 -25.44 -4.21 -17.24
CA GLY A 278 -25.04 -4.75 -15.95
C GLY A 278 -25.96 -5.90 -15.53
N PRO A 279 -25.45 -6.89 -14.79
CA PRO A 279 -26.26 -7.99 -14.30
C PRO A 279 -27.38 -7.44 -13.41
N LYS A 280 -28.63 -7.43 -13.90
CA LYS A 280 -29.82 -6.93 -13.18
C LYS A 280 -30.23 -7.82 -11.99
N SER A 281 -29.46 -8.84 -11.65
CA SER A 281 -29.77 -9.83 -10.61
C SER A 281 -28.52 -10.41 -9.92
N ARG A 282 -27.83 -9.63 -9.08
CA ARG A 282 -26.84 -10.12 -8.09
C ARG A 282 -26.72 -9.24 -6.84
#